data_AF-A0A8U1F4B3-F1
#
_entry.id   AF-A0A8U1F4B3-F1
#
_cell.length_a   1.000
_cell.length_b   1.000
_cell.length_c   1.000
_cell.angle_alpha   90.00
_cell.angle_beta   90.00
_cell.angle_gamma   90.00
#
_symmetry.space_group_name_H-M   'P 1'
#
loop_
_entity.id
_entity.type
_entity.pdbx_description
1 polymer ?
#
loop_
_entity_poly.entity_id
_entity_poly.type
_entity_poly.pdbx_seq_one_letter_code
_entity_poly.pdbx_strand_id
1 'polypeptide(L)'
;MSAPTLAAEHDQHTRTTSRSKPGFLERLSETAGGTVTGVVLFSLSFYVLFTNEGRALRTATSLDEGLSQVVSLHLYSSPLDHNNNHLVHLTGPLRTLQPLHDPNYRVAVQAVKLKRQVEMYQWVEYSESSAMAVESVTVVASDVQVGPFSLSKGLVDQIENFQTLSLKGLPTPDSDSFLTVDEDYFYHTQHPRRPEVGDVRVSFSYAGLSGEGTYPGPAQTVSVVAMQSHDTLKPFKTKSGDTLEIIYLEELTAEEVFEREHNNNAMLTWALRAGGWLLMFLGISLMIRIIHTLVDWVPILRELISVGLKLFALCISCSLSLLTIASGWIFYRPLVAVGLIAMAVIPVVIARSRAPAKKHQ
;
A
#
# COMPACT_ATOMS: atom_id res chain seq x y z
N MET A 1 80.59 13.70 -19.70
CA MET A 1 79.73 12.69 -19.04
C MET A 1 79.48 13.19 -17.63
N SER A 2 78.28 13.72 -17.41
CA SER A 2 77.88 14.51 -16.25
C SER A 2 77.55 13.59 -15.07
N ALA A 3 78.12 13.87 -13.89
CA ALA A 3 77.75 13.21 -12.64
C ALA A 3 76.38 13.75 -12.16
N PRO A 4 75.45 12.90 -11.71
CA PRO A 4 74.16 13.38 -11.24
C PRO A 4 74.25 13.87 -9.78
N THR A 5 73.78 15.09 -9.57
CA THR A 5 73.46 15.70 -8.28
C THR A 5 72.30 14.95 -7.61
N LEU A 6 72.51 14.54 -6.36
CA LEU A 6 71.52 13.96 -5.44
C LEU A 6 70.28 14.88 -5.33
N ALA A 7 69.13 14.37 -5.76
CA ALA A 7 67.84 14.99 -5.51
C ALA A 7 67.39 14.70 -4.07
N ALA A 8 66.91 15.74 -3.39
CA ALA A 8 66.38 15.69 -2.03
C ALA A 8 65.14 14.79 -1.95
N GLU A 9 65.21 13.78 -1.07
CA GLU A 9 64.10 12.93 -0.67
C GLU A 9 63.17 13.74 0.24
N HIS A 10 61.91 13.96 -0.18
CA HIS A 10 60.88 14.57 0.65
C HIS A 10 60.36 13.55 1.66
N ASP A 11 60.53 13.83 2.96
CA ASP A 11 59.94 13.08 4.06
C ASP A 11 58.40 13.05 3.94
N GLN A 12 57.84 11.91 3.53
CA GLN A 12 56.41 11.63 3.64
C GLN A 12 56.11 11.09 5.04
N HIS A 13 55.69 11.95 5.96
CA HIS A 13 55.17 11.51 7.26
C HIS A 13 53.73 11.00 7.11
N THR A 14 53.56 9.67 7.14
CA THR A 14 52.23 9.04 7.24
C THR A 14 51.73 9.14 8.68
N ARG A 15 50.80 10.06 8.96
CA ARG A 15 50.17 10.20 10.28
C ARG A 15 49.24 9.01 10.54
N THR A 16 49.74 7.98 11.22
CA THR A 16 48.92 6.87 11.69
C THR A 16 48.20 7.27 12.99
N THR A 17 46.90 7.50 12.91
CA THR A 17 46.09 7.70 14.10
C THR A 17 45.69 6.33 14.66
N SER A 18 46.33 5.92 15.76
CA SER A 18 45.91 4.73 16.51
C SER A 18 44.61 5.06 17.25
N ARG A 19 43.45 4.65 16.69
CA ARG A 19 42.18 4.73 17.41
C ARG A 19 42.19 3.65 18.50
N SER A 20 42.11 4.06 19.75
CA SER A 20 41.97 3.13 20.88
C SER A 20 40.80 2.18 20.64
N LYS A 21 40.98 0.88 20.92
CA LYS A 21 39.88 -0.09 20.85
C LYS A 21 38.83 0.33 21.89
N PRO A 22 37.54 0.50 21.50
CA PRO A 22 36.51 0.96 22.43
C PRO A 22 36.43 0.02 23.62
N GLY A 23 36.29 0.60 24.81
CA GLY A 23 36.22 -0.12 26.07
C GLY A 23 34.94 -0.97 26.18
N PHE A 24 34.89 -1.85 27.18
CA PHE A 24 33.72 -2.72 27.40
C PHE A 24 32.41 -1.94 27.59
N LEU A 25 32.43 -0.87 28.40
CA LEU A 25 31.24 -0.06 28.67
C LEU A 25 30.76 0.73 27.45
N GLU A 26 31.70 1.22 26.63
CA GLU A 26 31.39 1.97 25.41
C GLU A 26 30.65 1.07 24.40
N ARG A 27 31.15 -0.16 24.18
CA ARG A 27 30.51 -1.17 23.33
C ARG A 27 29.12 -1.59 23.83
N LEU A 28 28.95 -1.71 25.15
CA LEU A 28 27.64 -2.02 25.74
C LEU A 28 26.64 -0.88 25.54
N SER A 29 27.07 0.37 25.68
CA SER A 29 26.20 1.53 25.46
C SER A 29 25.77 1.66 23.99
N GLU A 30 26.68 1.38 23.05
CA GLU A 30 26.41 1.35 21.61
C GLU A 30 25.42 0.24 21.22
N THR A 31 25.36 -0.87 21.96
CA THR A 31 24.41 -1.96 21.70
C THR A 31 23.09 -1.85 22.44
N ALA A 32 23.06 -1.18 23.60
CA ALA A 32 21.85 -0.94 24.37
C ALA A 32 20.73 -0.25 23.57
N GLY A 33 21.08 0.77 22.76
CA GLY A 33 20.11 1.45 21.89
C GLY A 33 19.48 0.49 20.87
N GLY A 34 20.28 -0.40 20.28
CA GLY A 34 19.78 -1.43 19.36
C GLY A 34 18.83 -2.43 20.03
N THR A 35 19.12 -2.82 21.29
CA THR A 35 18.24 -3.72 22.05
C THR A 35 16.89 -3.10 22.36
N VAL A 36 16.84 -1.83 22.76
CA VAL A 36 15.57 -1.10 22.99
C VAL A 36 14.75 -1.05 21.70
N THR A 37 15.37 -0.67 20.58
CA THR A 37 14.71 -0.72 19.26
C THR A 37 14.21 -2.14 18.95
N GLY A 38 15.00 -3.16 19.25
CA GLY A 38 14.62 -4.57 19.06
C GLY A 38 13.35 -4.96 19.84
N VAL A 39 13.23 -4.56 21.10
CA VAL A 39 12.03 -4.80 21.94
C VAL A 39 10.80 -4.10 21.36
N VAL A 40 10.95 -2.87 20.85
CA VAL A 40 9.87 -2.13 20.20
C VAL A 40 9.40 -2.86 18.93
N LEU A 41 10.33 -3.24 18.04
CA LEU A 41 9.99 -3.97 16.81
C LEU A 41 9.34 -5.32 17.12
N PHE A 42 9.84 -6.05 18.11
CA PHE A 42 9.25 -7.30 18.57
C PHE A 42 7.81 -7.13 19.05
N SER A 43 7.55 -6.13 19.90
CA SER A 43 6.21 -5.86 20.43
C SER A 43 5.26 -5.42 19.32
N LEU A 44 5.73 -4.56 18.42
CA LEU A 44 4.98 -4.12 17.25
C LEU A 44 4.64 -5.30 16.33
N SER A 45 5.58 -6.24 16.14
CA SER A 45 5.36 -7.42 15.30
C SER A 45 4.22 -8.31 15.81
N PHE A 46 4.15 -8.52 17.12
CA PHE A 46 3.07 -9.28 17.74
C PHE A 46 1.72 -8.58 17.55
N TYR A 47 1.69 -7.26 17.78
CA TYR A 47 0.49 -6.45 17.58
C TYR A 47 0.00 -6.52 16.12
N VAL A 48 0.89 -6.29 15.14
CA VAL A 48 0.55 -6.36 13.71
C VAL A 48 0.02 -7.74 13.33
N LEU A 49 0.71 -8.81 13.71
CA LEU A 49 0.27 -10.18 13.41
C LEU A 49 -1.10 -10.48 14.04
N PHE A 50 -1.27 -10.21 15.34
CA PHE A 50 -2.50 -10.53 16.06
C PHE A 50 -3.71 -9.77 15.53
N THR A 51 -3.58 -8.44 15.35
CA THR A 51 -4.65 -7.61 14.78
C THR A 51 -4.97 -7.97 13.34
N ASN A 52 -3.97 -8.36 12.54
CA ASN A 52 -4.17 -8.81 11.18
C ASN A 52 -5.00 -10.10 11.12
N GLU A 53 -4.76 -11.09 11.99
CA GLU A 53 -5.58 -12.31 12.02
C GLU A 53 -7.04 -12.00 12.35
N GLY A 54 -7.29 -11.14 13.34
CA GLY A 54 -8.65 -10.73 13.70
C GLY A 54 -9.35 -10.00 12.56
N ARG A 55 -8.65 -9.07 11.89
CA ARG A 55 -9.16 -8.34 10.71
C ARG A 55 -9.47 -9.32 9.57
N ALA A 56 -8.53 -10.18 9.21
CA ALA A 56 -8.65 -11.10 8.09
C ALA A 56 -9.86 -12.03 8.23
N LEU A 57 -10.09 -12.54 9.45
CA LEU A 57 -11.25 -13.38 9.76
C LEU A 57 -12.55 -12.59 9.71
N ARG A 58 -12.61 -11.41 10.34
CA ARG A 58 -13.80 -10.54 10.31
C ARG A 58 -14.22 -10.20 8.88
N THR A 59 -13.25 -9.85 8.04
CA THR A 59 -13.50 -9.52 6.64
C THR A 59 -13.96 -10.74 5.86
N ALA A 60 -13.32 -11.89 6.02
CA ALA A 60 -13.75 -13.12 5.37
C ALA A 60 -15.19 -13.50 5.76
N THR A 61 -15.54 -13.47 7.05
CA THR A 61 -16.92 -13.79 7.49
C THR A 61 -17.94 -12.74 7.02
N SER A 62 -17.55 -11.46 6.97
CA SER A 62 -18.41 -10.40 6.43
C SER A 62 -18.68 -10.58 4.94
N LEU A 63 -17.68 -11.01 4.17
CA LEU A 63 -17.83 -11.32 2.75
C LEU A 63 -18.70 -12.56 2.53
N ASP A 64 -18.48 -13.64 3.30
CA ASP A 64 -19.34 -14.84 3.26
C ASP A 64 -20.81 -14.50 3.60
N GLU A 65 -21.00 -13.67 4.64
CA GLU A 65 -22.30 -13.15 5.06
C GLU A 65 -22.95 -12.32 3.94
N GLY A 66 -22.19 -11.45 3.29
CA GLY A 66 -22.64 -10.63 2.16
C GLY A 66 -23.05 -11.48 0.96
N LEU A 67 -22.20 -12.41 0.54
CA LEU A 67 -22.47 -13.31 -0.58
C LEU A 67 -23.74 -14.15 -0.36
N SER A 68 -24.03 -14.55 0.88
CA SER A 68 -25.26 -15.29 1.21
C SER A 68 -26.55 -14.45 1.16
N GLN A 69 -26.44 -13.12 1.23
CA GLN A 69 -27.56 -12.18 1.31
C GLN A 69 -27.75 -11.32 0.06
N VAL A 70 -26.75 -11.27 -0.82
CA VAL A 70 -26.74 -10.39 -1.99
C VAL A 70 -27.82 -10.77 -3.00
N VAL A 71 -28.56 -9.77 -3.47
CA VAL A 71 -29.57 -9.92 -4.52
C VAL A 71 -29.06 -9.23 -5.79
N SER A 72 -28.84 -9.99 -6.86
CA SER A 72 -28.44 -9.44 -8.16
C SER A 72 -29.63 -8.81 -8.88
N LEU A 73 -29.53 -7.52 -9.16
CA LEU A 73 -30.52 -6.72 -9.88
C LEU A 73 -30.16 -6.58 -11.36
N HIS A 74 -31.19 -6.45 -12.20
CA HIS A 74 -31.01 -6.15 -13.62
C HIS A 74 -31.18 -4.64 -13.84
N LEU A 75 -30.40 -4.05 -14.75
CA LEU A 75 -30.30 -2.60 -14.93
C LEU A 75 -31.63 -1.86 -15.15
N TYR A 76 -32.59 -2.54 -15.77
CA TYR A 76 -33.90 -2.00 -16.13
C TYR A 76 -35.00 -2.30 -15.11
N SER A 77 -34.67 -3.00 -14.01
CA SER A 77 -35.62 -3.16 -12.92
C SER A 77 -35.75 -1.83 -12.18
N SER A 78 -36.97 -1.29 -12.13
CA SER A 78 -37.24 -0.13 -11.28
C SER A 78 -36.86 -0.46 -9.83
N PRO A 79 -36.41 0.51 -9.01
CA PRO A 79 -36.13 0.27 -7.60
C PRO A 79 -37.35 -0.36 -6.94
N LEU A 80 -37.23 -1.62 -6.54
CA LEU A 80 -38.31 -2.34 -5.87
C LEU A 80 -38.17 -2.12 -4.37
N ASP A 81 -39.25 -1.67 -3.74
CA ASP A 81 -39.26 -1.35 -2.30
C ASP A 81 -38.90 -2.54 -1.41
N HIS A 82 -39.13 -3.77 -1.89
CA HIS A 82 -38.78 -4.99 -1.15
C HIS A 82 -37.27 -5.20 -0.99
N ASN A 83 -36.43 -4.58 -1.83
CA ASN A 83 -34.97 -4.66 -1.74
C ASN A 83 -34.38 -3.59 -0.81
N ASN A 84 -35.20 -2.66 -0.28
CA ASN A 84 -34.71 -1.65 0.63
C ASN A 84 -34.12 -2.30 1.89
N ASN A 85 -32.92 -1.85 2.28
CA ASN A 85 -32.08 -2.39 3.36
C ASN A 85 -31.49 -3.79 3.08
N HIS A 86 -31.65 -4.31 1.86
CA HIS A 86 -30.96 -5.51 1.42
C HIS A 86 -29.69 -5.16 0.65
N LEU A 87 -28.70 -6.06 0.74
CA LEU A 87 -27.49 -5.98 -0.05
C LEU A 87 -27.84 -6.36 -1.49
N VAL A 88 -27.52 -5.47 -2.42
CA VAL A 88 -27.80 -5.67 -3.84
C VAL A 88 -26.51 -5.65 -4.64
N HIS A 89 -26.50 -6.42 -5.71
CA HIS A 89 -25.48 -6.38 -6.75
C HIS A 89 -26.10 -5.83 -8.02
N LEU A 90 -25.44 -4.89 -8.70
CA LEU A 90 -25.87 -4.42 -10.01
C LEU A 90 -24.68 -4.03 -10.87
N THR A 91 -24.83 -4.26 -12.17
CA THR A 91 -23.79 -3.99 -13.16
C THR A 91 -24.34 -3.11 -14.25
N GLY A 92 -23.64 -2.01 -14.57
CA GLY A 92 -24.09 -1.07 -15.60
C GLY A 92 -23.18 0.11 -15.89
N PRO A 93 -23.48 0.89 -16.93
CA PRO A 93 -22.73 2.10 -17.27
C PRO A 93 -22.91 3.17 -16.20
N LEU A 94 -21.82 3.84 -15.84
CA LEU A 94 -21.84 5.06 -15.04
C LEU A 94 -22.56 6.18 -15.79
N ARG A 95 -23.37 6.94 -15.04
CA ARG A 95 -24.14 8.09 -15.54
C ARG A 95 -23.96 9.30 -14.65
N THR A 96 -23.64 10.44 -15.24
CA THR A 96 -23.59 11.76 -14.63
C THR A 96 -24.50 12.70 -15.41
N LEU A 97 -25.17 13.61 -14.71
CA LEU A 97 -26.15 14.52 -15.31
C LEU A 97 -25.52 15.53 -16.27
N GLN A 98 -24.31 15.98 -15.95
CA GLN A 98 -23.60 17.03 -16.69
C GLN A 98 -22.12 16.68 -16.84
N PRO A 99 -21.47 17.13 -17.93
CA PRO A 99 -20.03 17.02 -18.07
C PRO A 99 -19.31 17.91 -17.05
N LEU A 100 -18.17 17.45 -16.57
CA LEU A 100 -17.26 18.26 -15.77
C LEU A 100 -16.48 19.20 -16.69
N HIS A 101 -16.40 20.46 -16.29
CA HIS A 101 -15.80 21.52 -17.10
C HIS A 101 -14.71 22.26 -16.33
N ASP A 102 -13.53 22.39 -16.92
CA ASP A 102 -12.49 23.32 -16.48
C ASP A 102 -12.52 24.57 -17.38
N PRO A 103 -13.00 25.71 -16.87
CA PRO A 103 -13.18 26.92 -17.67
C PRO A 103 -11.87 27.59 -18.07
N ASN A 104 -10.77 27.38 -17.34
CA ASN A 104 -9.49 28.02 -17.63
C ASN A 104 -8.86 27.46 -18.91
N TYR A 105 -9.09 26.17 -19.18
CA TYR A 105 -8.53 25.47 -20.34
C TYR A 105 -9.60 25.02 -21.34
N ARG A 106 -10.87 25.36 -21.10
CA ARG A 106 -12.05 24.97 -21.92
C ARG A 106 -12.14 23.45 -22.12
N VAL A 107 -11.71 22.69 -21.12
CA VAL A 107 -11.77 21.22 -21.13
C VAL A 107 -13.11 20.78 -20.57
N ALA A 108 -13.86 19.99 -21.34
CA ALA A 108 -15.12 19.39 -20.91
C ALA A 108 -15.06 17.87 -21.11
N VAL A 109 -15.37 17.10 -20.07
CA VAL A 109 -15.47 15.64 -20.17
C VAL A 109 -16.63 15.12 -19.32
N GLN A 110 -17.41 14.20 -19.88
CA GLN A 110 -18.48 13.52 -19.13
C GLN A 110 -17.91 12.31 -18.39
N ALA A 111 -17.49 12.55 -17.15
CA ALA A 111 -16.89 11.58 -16.26
C ALA A 111 -17.26 11.87 -14.79
N VAL A 112 -16.96 10.93 -13.90
CA VAL A 112 -17.20 11.07 -12.45
C VAL A 112 -16.20 12.01 -11.80
N LYS A 113 -14.92 11.94 -12.20
CA LYS A 113 -13.86 12.85 -11.71
C LYS A 113 -13.07 13.42 -12.87
N LEU A 114 -12.71 14.71 -12.76
CA LEU A 114 -11.78 15.41 -13.64
C LEU A 114 -10.70 16.04 -12.77
N LYS A 115 -9.44 15.67 -13.02
CA LYS A 115 -8.27 16.15 -12.29
C LYS A 115 -7.37 16.95 -13.22
N ARG A 116 -7.16 18.22 -12.89
CA ARG A 116 -6.12 19.08 -13.47
C ARG A 116 -4.85 18.91 -12.64
N GLN A 117 -3.77 18.51 -13.30
CA GLN A 117 -2.43 18.42 -12.70
C GLN A 117 -1.56 19.52 -13.28
N VAL A 118 -1.00 20.34 -12.39
CA VAL A 118 -0.14 21.47 -12.74
C VAL A 118 1.28 21.15 -12.27
N GLU A 119 2.23 21.29 -13.18
CA GLU A 119 3.65 21.09 -12.92
C GLU A 119 4.43 22.31 -13.41
N MET A 120 5.42 22.72 -12.63
CA MET A 120 6.30 23.85 -12.96
C MET A 120 7.71 23.35 -13.16
N TYR A 121 8.37 23.81 -14.22
CA TYR A 121 9.79 23.60 -14.42
C TYR A 121 10.55 24.44 -13.39
N GLN A 122 11.27 23.80 -12.48
CA GLN A 122 12.08 24.47 -11.46
C GLN A 122 13.49 23.91 -11.46
N TRP A 123 14.47 24.73 -11.06
CA TRP A 123 15.75 24.20 -10.62
C TRP A 123 15.53 23.23 -9.46
N VAL A 124 16.34 22.15 -9.40
CA VAL A 124 16.36 21.23 -8.26
C VAL A 124 16.96 21.97 -7.06
N GLU A 125 16.14 22.76 -6.37
CA GLU A 125 16.49 23.38 -5.10
C GLU A 125 15.67 22.69 -4.01
N TYR A 126 16.31 22.28 -2.92
CA TYR A 126 15.69 21.65 -1.75
C TYR A 126 14.83 22.65 -0.93
N SER A 127 14.08 23.53 -1.59
CA SER A 127 13.26 24.56 -0.96
C SER A 127 11.85 24.53 -1.52
N GLU A 128 10.95 23.97 -0.73
CA GLU A 128 9.51 23.90 -0.96
C GLU A 128 8.85 25.26 -0.70
N SER A 129 9.09 26.28 -1.53
CA SER A 129 8.35 27.54 -1.35
C SER A 129 8.31 28.41 -2.60
N SER A 130 7.35 28.12 -3.48
CA SER A 130 6.72 29.12 -4.34
C SER A 130 5.27 28.72 -4.59
N ALA A 131 4.34 29.65 -4.37
CA ALA A 131 2.94 29.43 -4.75
C ALA A 131 2.84 29.48 -6.28
N MET A 132 2.41 28.38 -6.91
CA MET A 132 2.18 28.34 -8.35
C MET A 132 0.99 29.25 -8.71
N ALA A 133 1.06 29.92 -9.87
CA ALA A 133 -0.03 30.75 -10.36
C ALA A 133 -1.30 29.95 -10.70
N VAL A 134 -1.17 28.64 -10.94
CA VAL A 134 -2.27 27.71 -11.19
C VAL A 134 -2.13 26.53 -10.25
N GLU A 135 -3.23 26.14 -9.60
CA GLU A 135 -3.26 25.00 -8.68
C GLU A 135 -3.82 23.74 -9.34
N SER A 136 -3.32 22.59 -8.91
CA SER A 136 -3.90 21.29 -9.22
C SER A 136 -5.24 21.16 -8.51
N VAL A 137 -6.27 20.66 -9.20
CA VAL A 137 -7.62 20.53 -8.65
C VAL A 137 -8.28 19.26 -9.17
N THR A 138 -9.04 18.59 -8.31
CA THR A 138 -9.92 17.49 -8.69
C THR A 138 -11.36 17.94 -8.50
N VAL A 139 -12.12 17.95 -9.59
CA VAL A 139 -13.56 18.19 -9.60
C VAL A 139 -14.26 16.85 -9.65
N VAL A 140 -15.30 16.69 -8.84
CA VAL A 140 -16.12 15.46 -8.75
C VAL A 140 -17.55 15.82 -9.13
N ALA A 141 -18.22 14.95 -9.89
CA ALA A 141 -19.62 15.12 -10.24
C ALA A 141 -20.51 15.09 -9.00
N SER A 142 -21.54 15.96 -8.96
CA SER A 142 -22.48 16.04 -7.84
C SER A 142 -23.32 14.78 -7.70
N ASP A 143 -23.77 14.25 -8.85
CA ASP A 143 -24.69 13.14 -8.95
C ASP A 143 -24.11 12.09 -9.91
N VAL A 144 -23.82 10.92 -9.35
CA VAL A 144 -23.28 9.77 -10.06
C VAL A 144 -24.25 8.61 -9.89
N GLN A 145 -24.63 7.99 -11.00
CA GLN A 145 -25.66 6.97 -11.05
C GLN A 145 -25.19 5.72 -11.79
N VAL A 146 -25.79 4.59 -11.44
CA VAL A 146 -25.71 3.34 -12.21
C VAL A 146 -27.13 2.78 -12.31
N GLY A 147 -27.66 2.71 -13.53
CA GLY A 147 -29.07 2.41 -13.74
C GLY A 147 -29.96 3.44 -13.03
N PRO A 148 -30.97 3.00 -12.24
CA PRO A 148 -31.86 3.91 -11.51
C PRO A 148 -31.31 4.37 -10.16
N PHE A 149 -30.10 3.95 -9.76
CA PHE A 149 -29.57 4.20 -8.43
C PHE A 149 -28.46 5.26 -8.42
N SER A 150 -28.49 6.13 -7.42
CA SER A 150 -27.42 7.09 -7.13
C SER A 150 -26.37 6.48 -6.19
N LEU A 151 -25.10 6.73 -6.47
CA LEU A 151 -23.97 6.22 -5.68
C LEU A 151 -23.74 7.09 -4.44
N SER A 152 -23.38 6.46 -3.33
CA SER A 152 -22.87 7.16 -2.15
C SER A 152 -21.53 7.83 -2.44
N LYS A 153 -21.14 8.76 -1.55
CA LYS A 153 -19.79 9.31 -1.55
C LYS A 153 -18.71 8.22 -1.43
N GLY A 154 -18.91 7.19 -0.62
CA GLY A 154 -17.93 6.10 -0.43
C GLY A 154 -17.66 5.32 -1.72
N LEU A 155 -18.69 5.06 -2.52
CA LEU A 155 -18.56 4.42 -3.84
C LEU A 155 -17.89 5.35 -4.86
N VAL A 156 -18.25 6.64 -4.87
CA VAL A 156 -17.62 7.63 -5.77
C VAL A 156 -16.14 7.82 -5.42
N ASP A 157 -15.80 7.82 -4.14
CA ASP A 157 -14.42 7.99 -3.68
C ASP A 157 -13.53 6.83 -4.16
N GLN A 158 -14.04 5.59 -4.24
CA GLN A 158 -13.32 4.41 -4.77
C GLN A 158 -13.01 4.48 -6.29
N ILE A 159 -13.65 5.37 -7.06
CA ILE A 159 -13.36 5.55 -8.49
C ILE A 159 -12.08 6.38 -8.63
N GLU A 160 -10.93 5.72 -8.65
CA GLU A 160 -9.59 6.34 -8.74
C GLU A 160 -8.78 5.94 -9.97
N ASN A 161 -9.43 5.32 -10.97
CA ASN A 161 -8.80 4.88 -12.23
C ASN A 161 -8.48 6.04 -13.18
N PHE A 162 -7.68 7.01 -12.73
CA PHE A 162 -7.34 8.18 -13.53
C PHE A 162 -6.60 7.80 -14.81
N GLN A 163 -7.18 8.19 -15.95
CA GLN A 163 -6.58 8.08 -17.26
C GLN A 163 -6.27 9.48 -17.80
N THR A 164 -5.13 9.64 -18.47
CA THR A 164 -4.78 10.91 -19.12
C THR A 164 -5.80 11.25 -20.20
N LEU A 165 -6.33 12.46 -20.15
CA LEU A 165 -7.23 13.00 -21.17
C LEU A 165 -6.41 13.42 -22.39
N SER A 166 -6.65 12.80 -23.55
CA SER A 166 -5.94 13.20 -24.75
C SER A 166 -6.47 14.53 -25.28
N LEU A 167 -5.61 15.54 -25.46
CA LEU A 167 -6.03 16.85 -25.95
C LEU A 167 -6.22 16.90 -27.48
N LYS A 168 -5.89 15.81 -28.17
CA LYS A 168 -6.03 15.71 -29.63
C LYS A 168 -7.48 15.89 -30.06
N GLY A 169 -7.72 16.87 -30.93
CA GLY A 169 -9.06 17.15 -31.48
C GLY A 169 -9.93 18.05 -30.60
N LEU A 170 -9.44 18.49 -29.43
CA LEU A 170 -10.08 19.58 -28.70
C LEU A 170 -9.77 20.93 -29.37
N PRO A 171 -10.71 21.89 -29.36
CA PRO A 171 -10.45 23.23 -29.87
C PRO A 171 -9.33 23.87 -29.05
N THR A 172 -8.23 24.24 -29.72
CA THR A 172 -7.14 24.99 -29.09
C THR A 172 -7.66 26.38 -28.72
N PRO A 173 -7.28 26.93 -27.54
CA PRO A 173 -7.56 28.31 -27.20
C PRO A 173 -6.73 29.26 -28.08
N ASP A 174 -7.09 29.40 -29.36
CA ASP A 174 -6.34 30.18 -30.37
C ASP A 174 -6.23 31.68 -30.04
N SER A 175 -6.94 32.15 -29.00
CA SER A 175 -6.97 33.54 -28.55
C SER A 175 -5.93 33.91 -27.49
N ASP A 176 -5.29 32.93 -26.84
CA ASP A 176 -4.41 33.19 -25.69
C ASP A 176 -2.94 33.05 -26.10
N SER A 177 -2.28 34.19 -26.32
CA SER A 177 -0.88 34.29 -26.80
C SER A 177 0.19 33.58 -25.94
N PHE A 178 -0.19 33.08 -24.76
CA PHE A 178 0.70 32.44 -23.79
C PHE A 178 0.37 30.96 -23.56
N LEU A 179 -0.64 30.40 -24.24
CA LEU A 179 -1.07 29.02 -24.07
C LEU A 179 -0.79 28.22 -25.35
N THR A 180 0.12 27.26 -25.28
CA THR A 180 0.40 26.33 -26.39
C THR A 180 0.02 24.91 -26.02
N VAL A 181 -0.44 24.12 -26.98
CA VAL A 181 -0.74 22.70 -26.79
C VAL A 181 0.34 21.88 -27.49
N ASP A 182 1.01 21.00 -26.74
CA ASP A 182 1.95 20.02 -27.28
C ASP A 182 1.67 18.68 -26.61
N GLU A 183 1.41 17.66 -27.43
CA GLU A 183 0.89 16.35 -27.00
C GLU A 183 -0.42 16.46 -26.19
N ASP A 184 -0.42 16.04 -24.92
CA ASP A 184 -1.56 16.06 -24.01
C ASP A 184 -1.36 17.06 -22.85
N TYR A 185 -0.52 18.08 -23.07
CA TYR A 185 -0.26 19.16 -22.12
C TYR A 185 -0.62 20.53 -22.71
N PHE A 186 -1.17 21.37 -21.85
CA PHE A 186 -1.22 22.81 -22.05
C PHE A 186 0.02 23.44 -21.42
N TYR A 187 0.77 24.21 -22.19
CA TYR A 187 1.97 24.90 -21.77
C TYR A 187 1.70 26.40 -21.66
N HIS A 188 2.09 26.99 -20.54
CA HIS A 188 2.08 28.44 -20.31
C HIS A 188 3.37 29.06 -20.84
N THR A 189 3.75 28.71 -22.08
CA THR A 189 4.96 29.19 -22.76
C THR A 189 4.76 29.13 -24.27
N GLN A 190 5.49 29.97 -25.02
CA GLN A 190 5.49 29.96 -26.48
C GLN A 190 6.37 28.85 -27.07
N HIS A 191 7.28 28.30 -26.27
CA HIS A 191 8.28 27.33 -26.72
C HIS A 191 8.21 26.03 -25.89
N PRO A 192 7.15 25.21 -26.04
CA PRO A 192 6.95 24.02 -25.21
C PRO A 192 8.12 23.01 -25.26
N ARG A 193 8.87 22.99 -26.37
CA ARG A 193 10.05 22.13 -26.56
C ARG A 193 11.36 22.68 -25.98
N ARG A 194 11.33 23.89 -25.43
CA ARG A 194 12.46 24.56 -24.77
C ARG A 194 11.95 25.30 -23.52
N PRO A 195 11.43 24.57 -22.52
CA PRO A 195 10.86 25.20 -21.33
C PRO A 195 11.95 25.88 -20.48
N GLU A 196 11.61 27.02 -19.91
CA GLU A 196 12.46 27.76 -18.97
C GLU A 196 11.99 27.55 -17.52
N VAL A 197 12.85 27.88 -16.55
CA VAL A 197 12.46 27.81 -15.14
C VAL A 197 11.36 28.82 -14.84
N GLY A 198 10.29 28.33 -14.22
CA GLY A 198 9.04 29.07 -14.01
C GLY A 198 7.95 28.73 -15.03
N ASP A 199 8.28 28.08 -16.16
CA ASP A 199 7.27 27.63 -17.11
C ASP A 199 6.37 26.57 -16.47
N VAL A 200 5.08 26.66 -16.76
CA VAL A 200 4.06 25.76 -16.24
C VAL A 200 3.51 24.90 -17.36
N ARG A 201 3.35 23.61 -17.09
CA ARG A 201 2.58 22.68 -17.93
C ARG A 201 1.42 22.11 -17.15
N VAL A 202 0.32 21.87 -17.85
CA VAL A 202 -0.93 21.40 -17.27
C VAL A 202 -1.45 20.21 -18.07
N SER A 203 -1.72 19.12 -17.38
CA SER A 203 -2.38 17.95 -17.94
C SER A 203 -3.72 17.71 -17.26
N PHE A 204 -4.60 17.01 -17.98
CA PHE A 204 -5.89 16.60 -17.47
C PHE A 204 -5.96 15.08 -17.41
N SER A 205 -6.62 14.58 -16.37
CA SER A 205 -6.95 13.17 -16.21
C SER A 205 -8.39 13.02 -15.75
N TYR A 206 -9.02 11.92 -16.10
CA TYR A 206 -10.41 11.65 -15.73
C TYR A 206 -10.56 10.23 -15.16
N ALA A 207 -11.59 10.01 -14.35
CA ALA A 207 -11.94 8.70 -13.82
C ALA A 207 -13.46 8.48 -13.90
N GLY A 208 -13.88 7.23 -14.18
CA GLY A 208 -15.28 6.85 -14.35
C GLY A 208 -15.96 7.55 -15.53
N LEU A 209 -15.67 7.14 -16.77
CA LEU A 209 -16.36 7.72 -17.94
C LEU A 209 -17.86 7.47 -17.89
N SER A 210 -18.63 8.46 -18.30
CA SER A 210 -20.09 8.42 -18.24
C SER A 210 -20.77 8.88 -19.53
N GLY A 211 -20.03 9.42 -20.50
CA GLY A 211 -20.61 9.93 -21.74
C GLY A 211 -21.08 8.82 -22.68
N GLU A 212 -22.15 9.09 -23.43
CA GLU A 212 -22.55 8.31 -24.60
C GLU A 212 -21.85 8.78 -25.89
N GLY A 213 -20.95 9.77 -25.78
CA GLY A 213 -20.20 10.34 -26.88
C GLY A 213 -18.99 9.51 -27.32
N THR A 214 -18.43 9.88 -28.47
CA THR A 214 -17.26 9.21 -29.07
C THR A 214 -15.93 9.61 -28.40
N TYR A 215 -15.91 10.70 -27.62
CA TYR A 215 -14.72 11.23 -26.96
C TYR A 215 -14.98 11.43 -25.46
N PRO A 216 -14.01 11.05 -24.58
CA PRO A 216 -12.77 10.32 -24.88
C PRO A 216 -12.99 8.80 -25.04
N GLY A 217 -14.21 8.30 -24.77
CA GLY A 217 -14.59 6.91 -24.92
C GLY A 217 -16.03 6.68 -24.43
N PRO A 218 -16.56 5.44 -24.56
CA PRO A 218 -17.89 5.11 -24.09
C PRO A 218 -17.98 5.15 -22.55
N ALA A 219 -19.21 5.24 -22.04
CA ALA A 219 -19.49 5.12 -20.61
C ALA A 219 -18.90 3.83 -20.04
N GLN A 220 -18.23 3.95 -18.91
CA GLN A 220 -17.57 2.85 -18.23
C GLN A 220 -18.60 2.02 -17.47
N THR A 221 -18.65 0.73 -17.76
CA THR A 221 -19.44 -0.24 -17.02
C THR A 221 -18.79 -0.54 -15.68
N VAL A 222 -19.59 -0.55 -14.62
CA VAL A 222 -19.16 -0.85 -13.25
C VAL A 222 -20.06 -1.90 -12.63
N SER A 223 -19.51 -2.66 -11.69
CA SER A 223 -20.24 -3.61 -10.85
C SER A 223 -20.20 -3.13 -9.42
N VAL A 224 -21.37 -2.97 -8.80
CA VAL A 224 -21.54 -2.38 -7.47
C VAL A 224 -22.21 -3.38 -6.55
N VAL A 225 -21.65 -3.55 -5.35
CA VAL A 225 -22.26 -4.28 -4.23
C VAL A 225 -22.43 -3.33 -3.06
N ALA A 226 -23.69 -3.01 -2.74
CA ALA A 226 -24.04 -2.04 -1.71
C ALA A 226 -25.48 -2.26 -1.21
N MET A 227 -25.85 -1.63 -0.11
CA MET A 227 -27.22 -1.68 0.40
C MET A 227 -28.12 -0.75 -0.42
N GLN A 228 -29.26 -1.26 -0.92
CA GLN A 228 -30.27 -0.39 -1.51
C GLN A 228 -31.02 0.38 -0.41
N SER A 229 -31.14 1.69 -0.57
CA SER A 229 -31.95 2.57 0.27
C SER A 229 -32.74 3.51 -0.64
N HIS A 230 -33.96 3.12 -0.99
CA HIS A 230 -34.77 3.75 -2.03
C HIS A 230 -34.00 3.76 -3.38
N ASP A 231 -33.69 4.93 -3.89
CA ASP A 231 -32.93 5.19 -5.11
C ASP A 231 -31.43 5.42 -4.85
N THR A 232 -30.94 5.19 -3.63
CA THR A 232 -29.53 5.38 -3.27
C THR A 232 -28.86 4.07 -2.85
N LEU A 233 -27.61 3.88 -3.26
CA LEU A 233 -26.75 2.80 -2.78
C LEU A 233 -25.92 3.30 -1.61
N LYS A 234 -25.94 2.58 -0.48
CA LYS A 234 -25.29 2.97 0.78
C LYS A 234 -24.45 1.84 1.37
N PRO A 235 -23.56 2.15 2.33
CA PRO A 235 -22.81 1.11 3.03
C PRO A 235 -23.72 0.12 3.74
N PHE A 236 -23.47 -1.18 3.55
CA PHE A 236 -24.15 -2.26 4.26
C PHE A 236 -23.32 -2.73 5.45
N LYS A 237 -23.84 -2.65 6.67
CA LYS A 237 -23.14 -3.12 7.86
C LYS A 237 -23.44 -4.59 8.12
N THR A 238 -22.43 -5.45 8.07
CA THR A 238 -22.58 -6.88 8.37
C THR A 238 -22.71 -7.12 9.88
N LYS A 239 -23.28 -8.26 10.27
CA LYS A 239 -23.31 -8.70 11.67
C LYS A 239 -21.90 -8.98 12.19
N SER A 240 -21.03 -9.42 11.28
CA SER A 240 -19.62 -9.72 11.56
C SER A 240 -18.79 -8.45 11.84
N GLY A 241 -19.24 -7.27 11.40
CA GLY A 241 -18.76 -5.97 11.87
C GLY A 241 -18.08 -5.10 10.82
N ASP A 242 -17.83 -5.62 9.61
CA ASP A 242 -17.32 -4.82 8.49
C ASP A 242 -18.48 -4.21 7.68
N THR A 243 -18.15 -3.23 6.84
CA THR A 243 -19.09 -2.56 5.95
C THR A 243 -18.83 -2.95 4.51
N LEU A 244 -19.84 -3.47 3.82
CA LEU A 244 -19.79 -3.79 2.41
C LEU A 244 -20.29 -2.60 1.60
N GLU A 245 -19.38 -2.03 0.83
CA GLU A 245 -19.62 -0.94 -0.10
C GLU A 245 -18.52 -1.03 -1.16
N ILE A 246 -18.77 -1.81 -2.21
CA ILE A 246 -17.72 -2.25 -3.14
C ILE A 246 -18.12 -1.82 -4.55
N ILE A 247 -17.17 -1.24 -5.27
CA ILE A 247 -17.32 -0.95 -6.71
C ILE A 247 -16.10 -1.45 -7.48
N TYR A 248 -16.37 -2.17 -8.57
CA TYR A 248 -15.38 -2.55 -9.55
C TYR A 248 -15.69 -1.88 -10.88
N LEU A 249 -14.65 -1.42 -11.57
CA LEU A 249 -14.73 -0.67 -12.83
C LEU A 249 -14.75 -1.60 -14.06
N GLU A 250 -15.41 -2.74 -13.90
CA GLU A 250 -15.51 -3.87 -14.83
C GLU A 250 -16.91 -4.52 -14.68
N GLU A 251 -17.34 -5.28 -15.68
CA GLU A 251 -18.53 -6.14 -15.59
C GLU A 251 -18.17 -7.46 -14.92
N LEU A 252 -18.66 -7.66 -13.70
CA LEU A 252 -18.43 -8.82 -12.84
C LEU A 252 -19.77 -9.30 -12.29
N THR A 253 -19.89 -10.60 -12.00
CA THR A 253 -21.01 -11.12 -11.21
C THR A 253 -20.79 -10.85 -9.71
N ALA A 254 -21.84 -11.03 -8.92
CA ALA A 254 -21.72 -10.91 -7.46
C ALA A 254 -20.66 -11.86 -6.91
N GLU A 255 -20.66 -13.11 -7.37
CA GLU A 255 -19.70 -14.15 -6.95
C GLU A 255 -18.26 -13.74 -7.27
N GLU A 256 -18.01 -13.20 -8.47
CA GLU A 256 -16.69 -12.72 -8.89
C GLU A 256 -16.21 -11.53 -8.05
N VAL A 257 -17.12 -10.60 -7.70
CA VAL A 257 -16.81 -9.47 -6.80
C VAL A 257 -16.37 -9.99 -5.43
N PHE A 258 -17.14 -10.89 -4.83
CA PHE A 258 -16.81 -11.45 -3.51
C PHE A 258 -15.54 -12.31 -3.55
N GLU A 259 -15.32 -13.10 -4.61
CA GLU A 259 -14.09 -13.88 -4.79
C GLU A 259 -12.86 -12.97 -4.88
N ARG A 260 -12.95 -11.87 -5.63
CA ARG A 260 -11.87 -10.87 -5.74
C ARG A 260 -11.56 -10.26 -4.37
N GLU A 261 -12.57 -9.89 -3.60
CA GLU A 261 -12.41 -9.38 -2.23
C GLU A 261 -11.78 -10.40 -1.29
N HIS A 262 -12.15 -11.68 -1.38
CA HIS A 262 -11.49 -12.75 -0.64
C HIS A 262 -10.02 -12.90 -1.01
N ASN A 263 -9.69 -12.86 -2.30
CA ASN A 263 -8.33 -12.95 -2.80
C ASN A 263 -7.48 -11.75 -2.35
N ASN A 264 -8.03 -10.53 -2.42
CA ASN A 264 -7.37 -9.31 -1.93
C ASN A 264 -7.11 -9.38 -0.43
N ASN A 265 -8.11 -9.78 0.36
CA ASN A 265 -7.96 -9.95 1.80
C ASN A 265 -6.93 -11.04 2.14
N ALA A 266 -6.90 -12.15 1.39
CA ALA A 266 -5.91 -13.22 1.55
C ALA A 266 -4.49 -12.73 1.24
N MET A 267 -4.31 -11.98 0.14
CA MET A 267 -3.02 -11.42 -0.25
C MET A 267 -2.51 -10.42 0.81
N LEU A 268 -3.35 -9.49 1.26
CA LEU A 268 -2.99 -8.55 2.32
C LEU A 268 -2.63 -9.27 3.62
N THR A 269 -3.38 -10.32 3.97
CA THR A 269 -3.11 -11.15 5.15
C THR A 269 -1.74 -11.82 5.06
N TRP A 270 -1.40 -12.39 3.89
CA TRP A 270 -0.09 -13.00 3.65
C TRP A 270 1.05 -11.98 3.68
N ALA A 271 0.86 -10.80 3.09
CA ALA A 271 1.85 -9.73 3.11
C ALA A 271 2.13 -9.24 4.54
N LEU A 272 1.08 -9.00 5.33
CA LEU A 272 1.20 -8.60 6.73
C LEU A 272 1.79 -9.71 7.61
N ARG A 273 1.53 -10.99 7.32
CA ARG A 273 2.20 -12.11 7.97
C ARG A 273 3.70 -12.14 7.68
N ALA A 274 4.08 -12.01 6.41
CA ALA A 274 5.49 -11.97 6.01
C ALA A 274 6.22 -10.77 6.62
N GLY A 275 5.61 -9.58 6.56
CA GLY A 275 6.14 -8.36 7.15
C GLY A 275 6.24 -8.43 8.67
N GLY A 276 5.20 -8.93 9.35
CA GLY A 276 5.18 -9.14 10.80
C GLY A 276 6.21 -10.18 11.26
N TRP A 277 6.36 -11.29 10.54
CA TRP A 277 7.41 -12.28 10.80
C TRP A 277 8.81 -11.67 10.64
N LEU A 278 9.05 -10.92 9.57
CA LEU A 278 10.33 -10.25 9.34
C LEU A 278 10.63 -9.25 10.45
N LEU A 279 9.64 -8.46 10.86
CA LEU A 279 9.77 -7.49 11.95
C LEU A 279 10.14 -8.18 13.27
N MET A 280 9.52 -9.34 13.55
CA MET A 280 9.82 -10.14 14.72
C MET A 280 11.24 -10.71 14.67
N PHE A 281 11.65 -11.26 13.53
CA PHE A 281 13.00 -11.76 13.32
C PHE A 281 14.06 -10.67 13.52
N LEU A 282 13.83 -9.47 12.97
CA LEU A 282 14.71 -8.32 13.15
C LEU A 282 14.73 -7.85 14.62
N GLY A 283 13.57 -7.79 15.28
CA GLY A 283 13.45 -7.45 16.69
C GLY A 283 14.28 -8.38 17.59
N ILE A 284 14.10 -9.70 17.43
CA ILE A 284 14.86 -10.72 18.17
C ILE A 284 16.35 -10.64 17.83
N SER A 285 16.71 -10.43 16.55
CA SER A 285 18.11 -10.32 16.12
C SER A 285 18.81 -9.11 16.76
N LEU A 286 18.13 -7.97 16.87
CA LEU A 286 18.65 -6.79 17.55
C LEU A 286 18.77 -6.99 19.06
N MET A 287 17.80 -7.69 19.68
CA MET A 287 17.88 -8.03 21.10
C MET A 287 19.07 -8.95 21.39
N ILE A 288 19.36 -9.93 20.53
CA ILE A 288 20.49 -10.85 20.68
C ILE A 288 21.85 -10.14 20.49
N ARG A 289 21.90 -8.98 19.83
CA ARG A 289 23.15 -8.21 19.60
C ARG A 289 23.92 -7.90 20.88
N ILE A 290 23.22 -7.63 21.98
CA ILE A 290 23.87 -7.37 23.28
C ILE A 290 24.60 -8.60 23.82
N ILE A 291 24.07 -9.80 23.57
CA ILE A 291 24.70 -11.07 23.96
C ILE A 291 25.98 -11.28 23.16
N HIS A 292 25.98 -10.94 21.86
CA HIS A 292 27.18 -11.02 21.03
C HIS A 292 28.31 -10.15 21.58
N THR A 293 28.01 -8.91 22.00
CA THR A 293 29.03 -8.02 22.59
C THR A 293 29.64 -8.53 23.88
N LEU A 294 28.92 -9.35 24.64
CA LEU A 294 29.46 -9.98 25.86
C LEU A 294 30.41 -11.13 25.54
N VAL A 295 30.23 -11.84 24.43
CA VAL A 295 31.03 -13.03 24.08
C VAL A 295 32.18 -12.72 23.12
N ASP A 296 32.20 -11.52 22.56
CA ASP A 296 33.18 -11.02 21.60
C ASP A 296 34.65 -11.07 22.05
N TRP A 297 34.92 -11.21 23.35
CA TRP A 297 36.27 -11.33 23.91
C TRP A 297 36.96 -12.67 23.64
N VAL A 298 36.23 -13.70 23.16
CA VAL A 298 36.78 -15.02 22.84
C VAL A 298 36.93 -15.20 21.32
N PRO A 299 38.14 -15.11 20.73
CA PRO A 299 38.34 -15.06 19.27
C PRO A 299 37.87 -16.32 18.53
N ILE A 300 38.05 -17.50 19.15
CA ILE A 300 37.76 -18.80 18.52
C ILE A 300 36.24 -19.06 18.43
N LEU A 301 35.45 -18.45 19.32
CA LEU A 301 34.01 -18.69 19.39
C LEU A 301 33.17 -17.68 18.60
N ARG A 302 33.75 -16.55 18.18
CA ARG A 302 33.04 -15.42 17.56
C ARG A 302 32.25 -15.82 16.30
N GLU A 303 32.91 -16.45 15.34
CA GLU A 303 32.28 -16.81 14.05
C GLU A 303 31.16 -17.86 14.23
N LEU A 304 31.42 -18.90 15.03
CA LEU A 304 30.44 -19.97 15.29
C LEU A 304 29.20 -19.45 16.03
N ILE A 305 29.39 -18.57 17.01
CA ILE A 305 28.30 -17.97 17.77
C ILE A 305 27.48 -17.02 16.91
N SER A 306 28.10 -16.26 16.01
CA SER A 306 27.40 -15.30 15.16
C SER A 306 26.38 -15.98 14.23
N VAL A 307 26.73 -17.14 13.66
CA VAL A 307 25.83 -17.92 12.79
C VAL A 307 24.79 -18.66 13.63
N GLY A 308 25.21 -19.28 14.74
CA GLY A 308 24.31 -20.02 15.63
C GLY A 308 23.22 -19.16 16.24
N LEU A 309 23.55 -17.94 16.66
CA LEU A 309 22.59 -16.97 17.22
C LEU A 309 21.59 -16.47 16.18
N LYS A 310 22.00 -16.27 14.92
CA LYS A 310 21.07 -15.89 13.83
C LYS A 310 20.10 -17.02 13.50
N LEU A 311 20.60 -18.27 13.45
CA LEU A 311 19.74 -19.44 13.25
C LEU A 311 18.76 -19.63 14.43
N PHE A 312 19.22 -19.39 15.64
CA PHE A 312 18.38 -19.40 16.84
C PHE A 312 17.29 -18.33 16.79
N ALA A 313 17.65 -17.09 16.42
CA ALA A 313 16.71 -15.99 16.21
C ALA A 313 15.64 -16.36 15.18
N LEU A 314 16.07 -16.96 14.06
CA LEU A 314 15.19 -17.43 12.99
C LEU A 314 14.19 -18.45 13.53
N CYS A 315 14.66 -19.49 14.23
CA CYS A 315 13.80 -20.52 14.82
C CYS A 315 12.77 -19.92 15.79
N ILE A 316 13.19 -19.05 16.71
CA ILE A 316 12.27 -18.41 17.66
C ILE A 316 11.25 -17.54 16.93
N SER A 317 11.68 -16.73 15.97
CA SER A 317 10.77 -15.85 15.22
C SER A 317 9.73 -16.66 14.45
N CYS A 318 10.13 -17.75 13.79
CA CYS A 318 9.21 -18.68 13.13
C CYS A 318 8.22 -19.29 14.13
N SER A 319 8.71 -19.90 15.22
CA SER A 319 7.86 -20.50 16.24
C SER A 319 6.86 -19.50 16.84
N LEU A 320 7.31 -18.30 17.20
CA LEU A 320 6.45 -17.31 17.83
C LEU A 320 5.45 -16.70 16.84
N SER A 321 5.83 -16.51 15.56
CA SER A 321 4.87 -16.10 14.52
C SER A 321 3.77 -17.13 14.33
N LEU A 322 4.13 -18.40 14.25
CA LEU A 322 3.16 -19.49 14.08
C LEU A 322 2.20 -19.57 15.27
N LEU A 323 2.68 -19.42 16.51
CA LEU A 323 1.83 -19.38 17.70
C LEU A 323 0.89 -18.16 17.70
N THR A 324 1.41 -16.99 17.33
CA THR A 324 0.62 -15.75 17.25
C THR A 324 -0.49 -15.90 16.20
N ILE A 325 -0.15 -16.41 15.02
CA ILE A 325 -1.12 -16.70 13.95
C ILE A 325 -2.12 -17.74 14.44
N ALA A 326 -1.66 -18.86 15.00
CA ALA A 326 -2.53 -19.94 15.48
C ALA A 326 -3.57 -19.45 16.48
N SER A 327 -3.18 -18.53 17.40
CA SER A 327 -4.09 -17.98 18.41
C SER A 327 -5.33 -17.32 17.81
N GLY A 328 -5.21 -16.66 16.65
CA GLY A 328 -6.34 -16.06 15.95
C GLY A 328 -7.32 -17.08 15.38
N TRP A 329 -6.85 -18.30 15.06
CA TRP A 329 -7.65 -19.33 14.39
C TRP A 329 -8.24 -20.38 15.33
N ILE A 330 -7.92 -20.37 16.62
CA ILE A 330 -8.33 -21.42 17.59
C ILE A 330 -9.85 -21.65 17.56
N PHE A 331 -10.64 -20.57 17.48
CA PHE A 331 -12.11 -20.66 17.52
C PHE A 331 -12.77 -20.86 16.15
N TYR A 332 -12.09 -20.47 15.06
CA TYR A 332 -12.67 -20.50 13.71
C TYR A 332 -12.25 -21.72 12.89
N ARG A 333 -10.99 -22.16 13.01
CA ARG A 333 -10.47 -23.38 12.36
C ARG A 333 -9.52 -24.12 13.32
N PRO A 334 -10.05 -24.83 14.33
CA PRO A 334 -9.24 -25.45 15.38
C PRO A 334 -8.21 -26.45 14.86
N LEU A 335 -8.55 -27.20 13.80
CA LEU A 335 -7.61 -28.16 13.19
C LEU A 335 -6.38 -27.47 12.58
N VAL A 336 -6.59 -26.32 11.92
CA VAL A 336 -5.48 -25.52 11.35
C VAL A 336 -4.63 -24.93 12.46
N ALA A 337 -5.26 -24.39 13.52
CA ALA A 337 -4.55 -23.85 14.68
C ALA A 337 -3.68 -24.91 15.37
N VAL A 338 -4.20 -26.11 15.60
CA VAL A 338 -3.44 -27.23 16.17
C VAL A 338 -2.25 -27.61 15.29
N GLY A 339 -2.43 -27.67 13.97
CA GLY A 339 -1.35 -27.92 13.01
C GLY A 339 -0.24 -26.87 13.09
N LEU A 340 -0.60 -25.58 13.15
CA LEU A 340 0.37 -24.49 13.29
C LEU A 340 1.13 -24.55 14.62
N ILE A 341 0.44 -24.85 15.73
CA ILE A 341 1.07 -25.04 17.05
C ILE A 341 2.05 -26.22 17.01
N ALA A 342 1.67 -27.34 16.41
CA ALA A 342 2.55 -28.50 16.26
C ALA A 342 3.82 -28.14 15.48
N MET A 343 3.68 -27.41 14.37
CA MET A 343 4.81 -26.91 13.58
C MET A 343 5.71 -25.95 14.37
N ALA A 344 5.12 -25.08 15.20
CA ALA A 344 5.87 -24.13 16.01
C ALA A 344 6.80 -24.80 17.04
N VAL A 345 6.45 -26.01 17.50
CA VAL A 345 7.20 -26.72 18.54
C VAL A 345 8.30 -27.63 17.97
N ILE A 346 8.35 -27.85 16.64
CA ILE A 346 9.35 -28.70 15.97
C ILE A 346 10.81 -28.35 16.35
N PRO A 347 11.25 -27.07 16.32
CA PRO A 347 12.63 -26.74 16.67
C PRO A 347 12.99 -27.14 18.10
N VAL A 348 12.03 -27.04 19.04
CA VAL A 348 12.21 -27.42 20.45
C VAL A 348 12.33 -28.93 20.61
N VAL A 349 11.51 -29.70 19.87
CA VAL A 349 11.56 -31.17 19.88
C VAL A 349 12.88 -31.68 19.32
N ILE A 350 13.35 -31.12 18.20
CA ILE A 350 14.64 -31.48 17.59
C ILE A 350 15.80 -31.12 18.53
N ALA A 351 15.76 -29.97 19.19
CA ALA A 351 16.77 -29.58 20.16
C ALA A 351 16.83 -30.53 21.36
N ARG A 352 15.66 -30.97 21.87
CA ARG A 352 15.56 -31.91 22.99
C ARG A 352 16.00 -33.33 22.62
N SER A 353 15.64 -33.84 21.44
CA SER A 353 15.99 -35.20 21.03
C SER A 353 17.49 -35.39 20.76
N ARG A 354 18.21 -34.29 20.48
CA ARG A 354 19.67 -34.28 20.31
C ARG A 354 20.45 -34.02 21.60
N ALA A 355 19.78 -33.78 22.72
CA ALA A 355 20.45 -33.59 24.01
C ALA A 355 20.99 -34.94 24.53
N PRO A 356 22.27 -35.04 24.93
CA PRO A 356 22.83 -36.28 25.46
C PRO A 356 22.08 -36.70 26.73
N ALA A 357 21.72 -37.98 26.83
CA ALA A 357 21.02 -38.52 27.99
C ALA A 357 21.82 -38.22 29.27
N LYS A 358 21.19 -37.58 30.27
CA LYS A 358 21.79 -37.40 31.60
C LYS A 358 22.16 -38.79 32.13
N LYS A 359 23.45 -39.10 32.23
CA LYS A 359 23.92 -40.21 33.04
C LYS A 359 23.56 -39.88 34.49
N HIS A 360 22.57 -40.58 35.04
CA HIS A 360 22.37 -40.63 36.48
C HIS A 360 23.56 -41.38 37.07
N GLN A 361 24.33 -40.68 37.90
CA GLN A 361 25.38 -41.24 38.74
C GLN A 361 24.83 -41.55 40.13
#